data_AF-A0A3C1VSG7-F1
#
_entry.id   AF-A0A3C1VSG7-F1
#
_cell.length_a   1.000
_cell.length_b   1.000
_cell.length_c   1.000
_cell.angle_alpha   90.00
_cell.angle_beta   90.00
_cell.angle_gamma   90.00
#
_symmetry.space_group_name_H-M   'P 1'
#
loop_
_entity.id
_entity.type
_entity.pdbx_description
1 polymer ?
#
loop_
_entity_poly.entity_id
_entity_poly.type
_entity_poly.pdbx_seq_one_letter_code
_entity_poly.pdbx_strand_id
1 'polypeptide(L)'
;MRRKLSLCYLTPLTFLLALFTIPATGQDLENGQQLFQTLCARCHGMLGEGGEGPSLTRPNLIHAPDDDALVSLIVGGIPGTGMPGSRQLRGEDGPDVAAYVRSLGELPPEEMPGDPLAGAEVYRSVGNCASCHILNGEGNGIGPELSNVGQRRNAAYLRRSVTNPRADQPKLVDRFRGSLNAFMTVRVVSEYGTYEGMRINEDAFTVQMRDLAGEIYSFEKGDLLSYEKALGHSLMPGYNSVLNETQIDNVVSYLMSLK
;
A
#
# COMPACT_ATOMS: atom_id res chain seq x y z
N MET A 1 81.66 -34.98 39.89
CA MET A 1 81.18 -33.92 40.79
C MET A 1 79.69 -33.73 40.54
N ARG A 2 78.86 -33.87 41.57
CA ARG A 2 77.38 -33.85 41.53
C ARG A 2 76.83 -32.45 41.22
N ARG A 3 75.57 -32.40 40.71
CA ARG A 3 74.54 -31.31 40.76
C ARG A 3 74.15 -30.80 39.36
N LYS A 4 72.87 -30.65 38.95
CA LYS A 4 71.53 -30.77 39.57
C LYS A 4 70.55 -31.02 38.41
N LEU A 5 69.64 -31.99 38.54
CA LEU A 5 68.45 -32.07 37.66
C LEU A 5 67.42 -31.04 38.16
N SER A 6 67.01 -30.12 37.29
CA SER A 6 65.82 -29.28 37.51
C SER A 6 64.60 -30.02 36.96
N LEU A 7 63.68 -30.36 37.86
CA LEU A 7 62.34 -30.85 37.53
C LEU A 7 61.51 -29.65 37.05
N CYS A 8 61.17 -29.59 35.76
CA CYS A 8 60.13 -28.72 35.23
C CYS A 8 58.77 -29.40 35.45
N TYR A 9 57.95 -28.84 36.33
CA TYR A 9 56.55 -29.24 36.48
C TYR A 9 55.73 -28.65 35.31
N LEU A 10 55.22 -29.52 34.42
CA LEU A 10 54.14 -29.15 33.50
C LEU A 10 52.82 -29.16 34.27
N THR A 11 52.25 -27.98 34.52
CA THR A 11 50.85 -27.86 34.92
C THR A 11 49.97 -28.08 33.69
N PRO A 12 48.93 -28.94 33.74
CA PRO A 12 48.02 -29.13 32.62
C PRO A 12 47.17 -27.87 32.47
N LEU A 13 47.27 -27.21 31.32
CA LEU A 13 46.42 -26.09 30.94
C LEU A 13 45.03 -26.66 30.63
N THR A 14 44.15 -26.72 31.62
CA THR A 14 42.74 -27.05 31.45
C THR A 14 42.08 -25.93 30.65
N PHE A 15 41.90 -26.15 29.35
CA PHE A 15 41.15 -25.26 28.47
C PHE A 15 39.67 -25.40 28.81
N LEU A 16 39.17 -24.51 29.67
CA LEU A 16 37.75 -24.39 29.99
C LEU A 16 37.06 -23.81 28.74
N LEU A 17 36.48 -24.66 27.90
CA LEU A 17 35.58 -24.24 26.83
C LEU A 17 34.31 -23.69 27.49
N ALA A 18 34.32 -22.38 27.77
CA ALA A 18 33.11 -21.64 28.08
C ALA A 18 32.27 -21.62 26.79
N LEU A 19 31.30 -22.54 26.71
CA LEU A 19 30.16 -22.40 25.82
C LEU A 19 29.42 -21.13 26.25
N PHE A 20 29.78 -20.01 25.61
CA PHE A 20 28.93 -18.82 25.60
C PHE A 20 27.68 -19.19 24.82
N THR A 21 26.66 -19.67 25.53
CA THR A 21 25.29 -19.56 25.04
C THR A 21 24.95 -18.07 25.08
N ILE A 22 25.12 -17.39 23.94
CA ILE A 22 24.58 -16.04 23.75
C ILE A 22 23.06 -16.20 23.83
N PRO A 23 22.38 -15.60 24.82
CA PRO A 23 20.94 -15.49 24.74
C PRO A 23 20.67 -14.50 23.60
N ALA A 24 20.16 -14.98 22.46
CA ALA A 24 19.59 -14.11 21.45
C ALA A 24 18.24 -13.61 21.98
N THR A 25 18.29 -12.67 22.93
CA THR A 25 17.14 -11.89 23.36
C THR A 25 17.37 -10.47 22.86
N GLY A 26 17.21 -10.31 21.55
CA GLY A 26 17.28 -9.03 20.85
C GLY A 26 16.74 -9.27 19.45
N GLN A 27 15.79 -8.44 19.03
CA GLN A 27 15.24 -8.47 17.67
C GLN A 27 16.39 -8.31 16.67
N ASP A 28 16.44 -9.17 15.66
CA ASP A 28 17.43 -9.11 14.58
C ASP A 28 16.93 -8.18 13.47
N LEU A 29 17.45 -6.94 13.50
CA LEU A 29 17.07 -5.91 12.54
C LEU A 29 17.42 -6.28 11.09
N GLU A 30 18.52 -7.01 10.89
CA GLU A 30 18.97 -7.41 9.56
C GLU A 30 18.04 -8.49 8.98
N ASN A 31 17.67 -9.49 9.81
CA ASN A 31 16.66 -10.49 9.44
C ASN A 31 15.31 -9.81 9.12
N GLY A 32 14.87 -8.90 10.00
CA GLY A 32 13.63 -8.14 9.82
C GLY A 32 13.59 -7.37 8.50
N GLN A 33 14.70 -6.72 8.13
CA GLN A 33 14.84 -6.02 6.86
C GLN A 33 14.71 -6.96 5.65
N GLN A 34 15.41 -8.10 5.66
CA GLN A 34 15.37 -9.06 4.55
C GLN A 34 13.97 -9.65 4.35
N LEU A 35 13.31 -10.02 5.45
CA LEU A 35 11.93 -10.50 5.45
C LEU A 35 10.96 -9.43 4.94
N PHE A 36 11.10 -8.19 5.40
CA PHE A 36 10.28 -7.07 4.94
C PHE A 36 10.42 -6.85 3.42
N GLN A 37 11.64 -6.81 2.91
CA GLN A 37 11.91 -6.61 1.49
C GLN A 37 11.33 -7.74 0.63
N THR A 38 11.30 -8.95 1.15
CA THR A 38 10.79 -10.12 0.42
C THR A 38 9.25 -10.20 0.45
N LEU A 39 8.63 -9.85 1.57
CA LEU A 39 7.22 -10.15 1.83
C LEU A 39 6.31 -8.91 1.81
N CYS A 40 6.83 -7.75 2.19
CA CYS A 40 6.05 -6.55 2.46
C CYS A 40 6.28 -5.44 1.44
N ALA A 41 7.49 -5.35 0.89
CA ALA A 41 7.92 -4.23 0.05
C ALA A 41 7.13 -4.07 -1.26
N ARG A 42 6.49 -5.14 -1.76
CA ARG A 42 5.59 -5.02 -2.92
C ARG A 42 4.51 -3.95 -2.70
N CYS A 43 3.97 -3.86 -1.48
CA CYS A 43 2.92 -2.90 -1.14
C CYS A 43 3.48 -1.68 -0.42
N HIS A 44 4.44 -1.88 0.48
CA HIS A 44 4.95 -0.83 1.37
C HIS A 44 6.24 -0.16 0.87
N GLY A 45 6.76 -0.51 -0.31
CA GLY A 45 8.03 0.03 -0.82
C GLY A 45 9.24 -0.68 -0.21
N MET A 46 10.39 -0.60 -0.88
CA MET A 46 11.61 -1.32 -0.45
C MET A 46 12.22 -0.74 0.83
N LEU A 47 11.92 0.53 1.11
CA LEU A 47 12.38 1.32 2.24
C LEU A 47 11.20 1.74 3.14
N GLY A 48 10.02 1.12 2.98
CA GLY A 48 8.81 1.48 3.71
C GLY A 48 8.13 2.77 3.24
N GLU A 49 8.58 3.34 2.12
CA GLU A 49 8.11 4.61 1.58
C GLU A 49 6.63 4.57 1.13
N GLY A 50 6.02 3.39 1.04
CA GLY A 50 4.64 3.17 0.64
C GLY A 50 4.45 2.89 -0.85
N GLY A 51 3.19 2.86 -1.28
CA GLY A 51 2.80 2.51 -2.65
C GLY A 51 1.35 2.05 -2.68
N GLU A 52 1.11 0.79 -3.06
CA GLU A 52 -0.22 0.18 -2.94
C GLU A 52 -0.69 0.15 -1.48
N GLY A 53 0.24 -0.05 -0.56
CA GLY A 53 0.07 0.09 0.88
C GLY A 53 0.53 1.46 1.39
N PRO A 54 0.19 1.82 2.63
CA PRO A 54 0.63 3.08 3.20
C PRO A 54 2.13 3.12 3.46
N SER A 55 2.68 4.33 3.51
CA SER A 55 4.02 4.56 4.06
C SER A 55 4.09 4.11 5.52
N LEU A 56 5.22 3.49 5.86
CA LEU A 56 5.62 3.05 7.19
C LEU A 56 6.75 3.92 7.75
N THR A 57 7.25 4.91 7.00
CA THR A 57 8.27 5.88 7.44
C THR A 57 7.66 6.98 8.32
N ARG A 58 6.89 6.57 9.32
CA ARG A 58 6.22 7.48 10.26
C ARG A 58 6.27 6.90 11.67
N PRO A 59 6.42 7.75 12.69
CA PRO A 59 6.57 7.27 14.06
C PRO A 59 5.30 6.59 14.59
N ASN A 60 4.12 7.04 14.12
CA ASN A 60 2.83 6.55 14.60
C ASN A 60 2.11 5.75 13.50
N LEU A 61 1.77 4.50 13.82
CA LEU A 61 0.99 3.61 12.97
C LEU A 61 -0.43 3.47 13.51
N ILE A 62 -1.44 3.86 12.72
CA ILE A 62 -2.85 3.97 13.15
C ILE A 62 -3.39 2.68 13.75
N HIS A 63 -3.00 1.54 13.18
CA HIS A 63 -3.48 0.23 13.62
C HIS A 63 -2.59 -0.41 14.69
N ALA A 64 -1.36 0.07 14.90
CA ALA A 64 -0.34 -0.57 15.73
C ALA A 64 0.14 0.36 16.85
N PRO A 65 -0.64 0.51 17.94
CA PRO A 65 -0.29 1.41 19.05
C PRO A 65 0.96 0.96 19.82
N ASP A 66 1.28 -0.33 19.81
CA ASP A 66 2.42 -0.94 20.48
C ASP A 66 3.02 -2.08 19.63
N ASP A 67 4.12 -2.67 20.10
CA ASP A 67 4.89 -3.67 19.36
C ASP A 67 4.16 -5.02 19.25
N ASP A 68 3.43 -5.43 20.29
CA ASP A 68 2.63 -6.67 20.26
C ASP A 68 1.50 -6.56 19.23
N ALA A 69 0.84 -5.40 19.16
CA ALA A 69 -0.13 -5.10 18.12
C ALA A 69 0.52 -5.09 16.73
N LEU A 70 1.70 -4.51 16.59
CA LEU A 70 2.42 -4.50 15.31
C LEU A 70 2.74 -5.92 14.84
N VAL A 71 3.31 -6.77 15.70
CA VAL A 71 3.59 -8.19 15.40
C VAL A 71 2.31 -8.92 15.03
N SER A 72 1.23 -8.73 15.80
CA SER A 72 -0.06 -9.37 15.55
C SER A 72 -0.63 -9.00 14.18
N LEU A 73 -0.50 -7.75 13.75
CA LEU A 73 -0.96 -7.28 12.43
C LEU A 73 -0.08 -7.79 11.29
N ILE A 74 1.24 -7.87 11.49
CA ILE A 74 2.17 -8.42 10.50
C ILE A 74 1.85 -9.90 10.23
N VAL A 75 1.58 -10.67 11.29
CA VAL A 75 1.28 -12.10 11.18
C VAL A 75 -0.16 -12.35 10.73
N GLY A 76 -1.13 -11.62 11.29
CA GLY A 76 -2.57 -11.83 11.08
C GLY A 76 -3.18 -11.05 9.92
N GLY A 77 -2.54 -9.97 9.47
CA GLY A 77 -3.10 -9.01 8.52
C GLY A 77 -4.13 -8.09 9.16
N ILE A 78 -4.75 -7.26 8.32
CA ILE A 78 -5.82 -6.34 8.75
C ILE A 78 -7.12 -6.73 8.05
N PRO A 79 -8.10 -7.32 8.78
CA PRO A 79 -9.38 -7.71 8.21
C PRO A 79 -10.08 -6.56 7.47
N GLY A 80 -10.68 -6.88 6.32
CA GLY A 80 -11.39 -5.88 5.50
C GLY A 80 -10.48 -4.96 4.68
N THR A 81 -9.16 -5.17 4.70
CA THR A 81 -8.20 -4.39 3.91
C THR A 81 -7.43 -5.28 2.92
N GLY A 82 -6.58 -4.65 2.10
CA GLY A 82 -5.64 -5.35 1.23
C GLY A 82 -4.36 -5.84 1.92
N MET A 83 -4.20 -5.66 3.24
CA MET A 83 -3.02 -6.12 3.99
C MET A 83 -3.23 -7.55 4.51
N PRO A 84 -2.65 -8.58 3.84
CA PRO A 84 -2.80 -9.96 4.27
C PRO A 84 -1.91 -10.26 5.48
N GLY A 85 -2.25 -11.32 6.22
CA GLY A 85 -1.33 -11.90 7.19
C GLY A 85 -0.24 -12.71 6.49
N SER A 86 0.97 -12.71 7.06
CA SER A 86 2.08 -13.52 6.53
C SER A 86 2.12 -14.90 7.16
N ARG A 87 1.72 -15.92 6.39
CA ARG A 87 1.84 -17.33 6.81
C ARG A 87 3.27 -17.86 6.78
N GLN A 88 4.22 -17.12 6.22
CA GLN A 88 5.61 -17.53 6.07
C GLN A 88 6.45 -17.21 7.30
N LEU A 89 6.06 -16.21 8.10
CA LEU A 89 6.75 -15.84 9.34
C LEU A 89 6.56 -16.92 10.41
N ARG A 90 7.64 -17.23 11.14
CA ARG A 90 7.70 -18.21 12.24
C ARG A 90 8.57 -17.69 13.37
N GLY A 91 8.25 -18.07 14.61
CA GLY A 91 9.07 -17.72 15.78
C GLY A 91 9.34 -16.21 15.85
N GLU A 92 10.62 -15.85 15.84
CA GLU A 92 11.12 -14.46 15.97
C GLU A 92 10.97 -13.61 14.69
N ASP A 93 10.59 -14.19 13.55
CA ASP A 93 10.44 -13.46 12.29
C ASP A 93 9.46 -12.26 12.40
N GLY A 94 8.37 -12.43 13.15
CA GLY A 94 7.37 -11.37 13.37
C GLY A 94 7.95 -10.20 14.17
N PRO A 95 8.49 -10.45 15.37
CA PRO A 95 9.22 -9.46 16.15
C PRO A 95 10.36 -8.76 15.40
N ASP A 96 11.13 -9.48 14.59
CA ASP A 96 12.24 -8.92 13.80
C ASP A 96 11.73 -7.93 12.73
N VAL A 97 10.69 -8.32 11.98
CA VAL A 97 10.04 -7.42 11.01
C VAL A 97 9.42 -6.21 11.71
N ALA A 98 8.81 -6.41 12.88
CA ALA A 98 8.24 -5.31 13.67
C ALA A 98 9.33 -4.31 14.09
N ALA A 99 10.48 -4.79 14.58
CA ALA A 99 11.63 -3.96 14.92
C ALA A 99 12.14 -3.16 13.71
N TYR A 100 12.24 -3.81 12.54
CA TYR A 100 12.59 -3.12 11.30
C TYR A 100 11.57 -2.02 10.94
N VAL A 101 10.28 -2.33 10.97
CA VAL A 101 9.22 -1.34 10.70
C VAL A 101 9.28 -0.16 11.68
N ARG A 102 9.60 -0.38 12.96
CA ARG A 102 9.80 0.70 13.93
C ARG A 102 10.98 1.59 13.56
N SER A 103 12.10 1.01 13.13
CA SER A 103 13.27 1.79 12.69
C SER A 103 12.96 2.70 11.48
N LEU A 104 12.05 2.30 10.60
CA LEU A 104 11.61 3.15 9.48
C LEU A 104 10.87 4.41 9.97
N GLY A 105 10.18 4.33 11.10
CA GLY A 105 9.48 5.46 11.71
C GLY A 105 10.40 6.56 12.25
N GLU A 106 11.70 6.29 12.36
CA GLU A 106 12.74 7.25 12.76
C GLU A 106 13.30 8.04 11.56
N LEU A 107 12.98 7.61 10.34
CA LEU A 107 13.39 8.31 9.13
C LEU A 107 12.67 9.67 9.03
N PRO A 108 13.31 10.66 8.38
CA PRO A 108 12.65 11.93 8.09
C PRO A 108 11.32 11.71 7.35
N PRO A 109 10.28 12.49 7.67
CA PRO A 109 9.02 12.44 6.94
C PRO A 109 9.23 12.66 5.43
N GLU A 110 8.37 12.03 4.62
CA GLU A 110 8.33 12.27 3.18
C GLU A 110 8.11 13.76 2.90
N GLU A 111 8.95 14.33 2.03
CA GLU A 111 8.84 15.72 1.63
C GLU A 111 7.64 15.93 0.71
N MET A 112 6.91 17.04 0.91
CA MET A 112 5.85 17.44 -0.01
C MET A 112 6.47 17.99 -1.30
N PRO A 113 6.07 17.50 -2.48
CA PRO A 113 6.67 17.95 -3.74
C PRO A 113 6.28 19.38 -4.15
N GLY A 114 5.25 19.97 -3.54
CA GLY A 114 4.72 21.30 -3.86
C GLY A 114 3.89 21.90 -2.73
N ASP A 115 3.12 22.94 -3.07
CA ASP A 115 2.28 23.69 -2.12
C ASP A 115 0.86 23.07 -2.02
N PRO A 116 0.46 22.56 -0.84
CA PRO A 116 -0.87 21.97 -0.64
C PRO A 116 -2.02 22.97 -0.77
N LEU A 117 -1.82 24.26 -0.45
CA LEU A 117 -2.87 25.27 -0.62
C LEU A 117 -3.14 25.55 -2.10
N ALA A 118 -2.07 25.69 -2.89
CA ALA A 118 -2.19 25.78 -4.34
C ALA A 118 -2.78 24.49 -4.94
N GLY A 119 -2.47 23.33 -4.36
CA GLY A 119 -3.03 22.04 -4.76
C GLY A 119 -4.53 21.92 -4.53
N ALA A 120 -5.03 22.47 -3.43
CA ALA A 120 -6.47 22.54 -3.15
C ALA A 120 -7.21 23.38 -4.20
N GLU A 121 -6.57 24.42 -4.73
CA GLU A 121 -7.13 25.19 -5.83
C GLU A 121 -7.15 24.38 -7.14
N VAL A 122 -6.04 23.71 -7.49
CA VAL A 122 -5.99 22.81 -8.66
C VAL A 122 -7.08 21.74 -8.59
N TYR A 123 -7.28 21.13 -7.41
CA TYR A 123 -8.32 20.13 -7.18
C TYR A 123 -9.73 20.66 -7.51
N ARG A 124 -10.04 21.89 -7.11
CA ARG A 124 -11.36 22.51 -7.28
C ARG A 124 -11.60 23.11 -8.66
N SER A 125 -10.58 23.69 -9.28
CA SER A 125 -10.74 24.41 -10.56
C SER A 125 -10.31 23.57 -11.74
N VAL A 126 -9.08 23.74 -12.23
CA VAL A 126 -8.65 23.20 -13.52
C VAL A 126 -8.57 21.67 -13.52
N GLY A 127 -8.31 21.06 -12.36
CA GLY A 127 -8.32 19.61 -12.18
C GLY A 127 -9.75 19.04 -12.09
N ASN A 128 -10.71 19.85 -11.64
CA ASN A 128 -12.11 19.46 -11.46
C ASN A 128 -12.28 18.07 -10.81
N CYS A 129 -11.45 17.76 -9.82
CA CYS A 129 -11.32 16.41 -9.28
C CYS A 129 -12.59 15.96 -8.54
N ALA A 130 -13.31 16.91 -7.94
CA ALA A 130 -14.59 16.70 -7.25
C ALA A 130 -15.71 16.20 -8.18
N SER A 131 -15.58 16.38 -9.51
CA SER A 131 -16.53 15.82 -10.48
C SER A 131 -16.56 14.29 -10.48
N CYS A 132 -15.52 13.65 -9.96
CA CYS A 132 -15.41 12.20 -9.89
C CYS A 132 -15.17 11.70 -8.46
N HIS A 133 -14.32 12.39 -7.69
CA HIS A 133 -13.91 11.95 -6.37
C HIS A 133 -14.75 12.57 -5.26
N ILE A 134 -14.99 11.78 -4.21
CA ILE A 134 -15.58 12.28 -2.96
C ILE A 134 -14.46 12.74 -2.03
N LEU A 135 -14.68 13.88 -1.38
CA LEU A 135 -13.86 14.42 -0.30
C LEU A 135 -14.78 14.95 0.80
N ASN A 136 -14.64 14.43 2.01
CA ASN A 136 -15.45 14.70 3.20
C ASN A 136 -16.97 14.61 2.95
N GLY A 137 -17.39 13.66 2.11
CA GLY A 137 -18.79 13.45 1.74
C GLY A 137 -19.30 14.32 0.58
N GLU A 138 -18.46 15.21 0.03
CA GLU A 138 -18.80 16.04 -1.13
C GLU A 138 -18.17 15.49 -2.42
N GLY A 139 -18.91 15.47 -3.53
CA GLY A 139 -18.48 14.96 -4.84
C GLY A 139 -19.41 13.89 -5.41
N ASN A 140 -19.04 13.28 -6.55
CA ASN A 140 -19.94 12.38 -7.31
C ASN A 140 -19.64 10.87 -7.15
N GLY A 141 -18.51 10.51 -6.55
CA GLY A 141 -18.18 9.13 -6.18
C GLY A 141 -18.02 8.14 -7.34
N ILE A 142 -17.66 8.63 -8.53
CA ILE A 142 -17.27 7.80 -9.67
C ILE A 142 -15.89 7.18 -9.38
N GLY A 143 -14.96 7.99 -8.86
CA GLY A 143 -13.65 7.54 -8.41
C GLY A 143 -13.62 7.20 -6.91
N PRO A 144 -12.48 6.66 -6.41
CA PRO A 144 -12.30 6.43 -4.99
C PRO A 144 -12.47 7.68 -4.13
N GLU A 145 -12.97 7.48 -2.91
CA GLU A 145 -13.02 8.49 -1.86
C GLU A 145 -11.58 8.88 -1.42
N LEU A 146 -11.33 10.19 -1.22
CA LEU A 146 -10.00 10.77 -1.02
C LEU A 146 -9.73 11.41 0.36
N SER A 147 -10.70 11.51 1.28
CA SER A 147 -10.59 12.26 2.54
C SER A 147 -9.36 11.93 3.39
N ASN A 148 -8.92 10.68 3.35
CA ASN A 148 -7.76 10.18 4.10
C ASN A 148 -6.69 9.58 3.18
N VAL A 149 -6.66 9.99 1.91
CA VAL A 149 -5.78 9.35 0.92
C VAL A 149 -4.29 9.53 1.27
N GLY A 150 -3.91 10.64 1.89
CA GLY A 150 -2.55 10.90 2.38
C GLY A 150 -2.11 9.98 3.52
N GLN A 151 -3.04 9.34 4.24
CA GLN A 151 -2.69 8.28 5.20
C GLN A 151 -2.43 6.92 4.53
N ARG A 152 -3.01 6.74 3.34
CA ARG A 152 -3.05 5.47 2.61
C ARG A 152 -2.02 5.39 1.50
N ARG A 153 -1.56 6.51 0.95
CA ARG A 153 -0.70 6.60 -0.24
C ARG A 153 0.42 7.62 -0.04
N ASN A 154 1.55 7.38 -0.69
CA ASN A 154 2.70 8.29 -0.73
C ASN A 154 2.65 9.20 -1.97
N ALA A 155 3.57 10.18 -2.05
CA ALA A 155 3.62 11.15 -3.15
C ALA A 155 3.77 10.46 -4.51
N ALA A 156 4.66 9.46 -4.59
CA ALA A 156 4.94 8.75 -5.84
C ALA A 156 3.72 7.98 -6.37
N TYR A 157 2.95 7.35 -5.49
CA TYR A 157 1.70 6.70 -5.86
C TYR A 157 0.69 7.74 -6.36
N LEU A 158 0.46 8.80 -5.60
CA LEU A 158 -0.52 9.84 -5.94
C LEU A 158 -0.18 10.51 -7.27
N ARG A 159 1.10 10.87 -7.49
CA ARG A 159 1.58 11.42 -8.77
C ARG A 159 1.29 10.46 -9.92
N ARG A 160 1.61 9.18 -9.76
CA ARG A 160 1.34 8.17 -10.79
C ARG A 160 -0.15 8.02 -11.06
N SER A 161 -1.01 8.02 -10.05
CA SER A 161 -2.46 7.95 -10.25
C SER A 161 -3.00 9.18 -11.00
N VAL A 162 -2.46 10.38 -10.78
CA VAL A 162 -2.84 11.60 -11.50
C VAL A 162 -2.35 11.58 -12.95
N THR A 163 -1.11 11.13 -13.18
CA THR A 163 -0.43 11.24 -14.48
C THR A 163 -0.65 10.01 -15.39
N ASN A 164 -0.80 8.83 -14.80
CA ASN A 164 -1.00 7.55 -15.49
C ASN A 164 -1.92 6.61 -14.69
N PRO A 165 -3.23 6.94 -14.56
CA PRO A 165 -4.18 6.17 -13.76
C PRO A 165 -4.40 4.73 -14.26
N ARG A 166 -4.07 4.44 -15.53
CA ARG A 166 -4.11 3.07 -16.08
C ARG A 166 -3.07 2.13 -15.45
N ALA A 167 -2.00 2.68 -14.86
CA ALA A 167 -0.95 1.87 -14.24
C ALA A 167 -1.47 1.02 -13.07
N ASP A 168 -2.46 1.54 -12.34
CA ASP A 168 -2.99 0.94 -11.12
C ASP A 168 -4.28 0.13 -11.35
N GLN A 169 -4.76 0.03 -12.61
CA GLN A 169 -5.98 -0.70 -12.94
C GLN A 169 -5.77 -2.23 -12.94
N PRO A 170 -6.77 -3.03 -12.53
CA PRO A 170 -6.70 -4.49 -12.57
C PRO A 170 -6.39 -4.99 -13.99
N LYS A 171 -5.25 -5.67 -14.15
CA LYS A 171 -4.86 -6.30 -15.42
C LYS A 171 -5.36 -7.74 -15.56
N LEU A 172 -5.85 -8.31 -14.46
CA LEU A 172 -6.37 -9.66 -14.36
C LEU A 172 -7.54 -9.63 -13.38
N VAL A 173 -8.51 -10.52 -13.57
CA VAL A 173 -9.59 -10.77 -12.59
C VAL A 173 -9.01 -11.59 -11.45
N ASP A 174 -8.42 -10.92 -10.46
CA ASP A 174 -7.77 -11.57 -9.32
C ASP A 174 -8.70 -11.60 -8.10
N ARG A 175 -8.97 -12.79 -7.56
CA ARG A 175 -9.78 -12.99 -6.35
C ARG A 175 -9.12 -12.41 -5.08
N PHE A 176 -7.80 -12.18 -5.09
CA PHE A 176 -7.07 -11.65 -3.94
C PHE A 176 -6.91 -10.13 -3.93
N ARG A 177 -7.24 -9.43 -5.03
CA ARG A 177 -7.23 -7.95 -5.13
C ARG A 177 -8.56 -7.33 -4.72
N GLY A 178 -9.09 -7.73 -3.56
CA GLY A 178 -10.40 -7.30 -3.06
C GLY A 178 -10.64 -5.79 -3.07
N SER A 179 -9.60 -4.97 -2.89
CA SER A 179 -9.71 -3.51 -2.90
C SER A 179 -9.62 -2.86 -4.30
N LEU A 180 -9.03 -3.51 -5.31
CA LEU A 180 -8.90 -2.96 -6.67
C LEU A 180 -9.98 -3.50 -7.63
N ASN A 181 -10.62 -4.62 -7.29
CA ASN A 181 -11.83 -5.08 -7.98
C ASN A 181 -13.02 -4.12 -7.76
N ALA A 182 -12.94 -3.21 -6.79
CA ALA A 182 -13.99 -2.25 -6.47
C ALA A 182 -14.16 -1.14 -7.51
N PHE A 183 -13.14 -0.84 -8.33
CA PHE A 183 -13.16 0.24 -9.33
C PHE A 183 -12.93 -0.30 -10.75
N MET A 184 -13.52 -1.46 -11.07
CA MET A 184 -13.38 -2.09 -12.37
C MET A 184 -14.29 -1.43 -13.41
N THR A 185 -13.69 -0.95 -14.51
CA THR A 185 -14.46 -0.46 -15.66
C THR A 185 -15.14 -1.63 -16.37
N VAL A 186 -16.41 -1.43 -16.74
CA VAL A 186 -17.19 -2.39 -17.52
C VAL A 186 -17.76 -1.72 -18.77
N ARG A 187 -17.87 -2.51 -19.84
CA ARG A 187 -18.62 -2.15 -21.05
C ARG A 187 -19.80 -3.10 -21.20
N VAL A 188 -20.98 -2.54 -21.43
CA VAL A 188 -22.23 -3.27 -21.57
C VAL A 188 -22.85 -2.92 -22.91
N VAL A 189 -23.24 -3.93 -23.68
CA VAL A 189 -24.05 -3.75 -24.89
C VAL A 189 -25.38 -4.46 -24.67
N SER A 190 -26.47 -3.72 -24.81
CA SER A 190 -27.85 -4.21 -24.72
C SER A 190 -28.63 -3.81 -25.97
N GLU A 191 -29.89 -4.26 -26.07
CA GLU A 191 -30.80 -3.79 -27.12
C GLU A 191 -31.09 -2.27 -27.05
N TYR A 192 -30.93 -1.66 -25.87
CA TYR A 192 -31.19 -0.24 -25.64
C TYR A 192 -29.99 0.67 -25.94
N GLY A 193 -28.79 0.10 -26.10
CA GLY A 193 -27.59 0.87 -26.36
C GLY A 193 -26.31 0.26 -25.79
N THR A 194 -25.23 1.05 -25.87
CA THR A 194 -23.90 0.73 -25.35
C THR A 194 -23.56 1.65 -24.19
N TYR A 195 -23.06 1.08 -23.11
CA TYR A 195 -22.73 1.77 -21.88
C TYR A 195 -21.30 1.46 -21.46
N GLU A 196 -20.62 2.46 -20.90
CA GLU A 196 -19.32 2.30 -20.26
C GLU A 196 -19.33 3.03 -18.92
N GLY A 197 -18.80 2.38 -17.89
CA GLY A 197 -18.78 2.95 -16.57
C GLY A 197 -18.13 2.05 -15.53
N MET A 198 -18.16 2.51 -14.29
CA MET A 198 -17.57 1.82 -13.17
C MET A 198 -18.56 0.81 -12.59
N ARG A 199 -18.11 -0.43 -12.41
CA ARG A 199 -18.91 -1.48 -11.78
C ARG A 199 -19.12 -1.19 -10.30
N ILE A 200 -20.38 -1.10 -9.88
CA ILE A 200 -20.77 -0.91 -8.48
C ILE A 200 -20.92 -2.27 -7.79
N ASN A 201 -21.64 -3.18 -8.44
CA ASN A 201 -21.92 -4.51 -7.91
C ASN A 201 -22.09 -5.52 -9.05
N GLU A 202 -21.89 -6.79 -8.75
CA GLU A 202 -22.07 -7.88 -9.71
C GLU A 202 -22.34 -9.18 -8.96
N ASP A 203 -23.44 -9.85 -9.30
CA ASP A 203 -23.77 -11.18 -8.81
C ASP A 203 -23.87 -12.18 -9.98
N ALA A 204 -24.47 -13.35 -9.74
CA ALA A 204 -24.60 -14.39 -10.76
C ALA A 204 -25.50 -13.97 -11.94
N PHE A 205 -26.46 -13.09 -11.72
CA PHE A 205 -27.50 -12.71 -12.67
C PHE A 205 -27.39 -11.24 -13.08
N THR A 206 -27.04 -10.36 -12.16
CA THR A 206 -27.07 -8.92 -12.40
C THR A 206 -25.67 -8.30 -12.44
N VAL A 207 -25.57 -7.18 -13.17
CA VAL A 207 -24.45 -6.23 -13.05
C VAL A 207 -25.00 -4.83 -12.86
N GLN A 208 -24.45 -4.12 -11.86
CA GLN A 208 -24.76 -2.72 -11.60
C GLN A 208 -23.53 -1.87 -11.90
N MET A 209 -23.72 -0.76 -12.59
CA MET A 209 -22.66 0.15 -12.97
C MET A 209 -23.08 1.61 -12.85
N ARG A 210 -22.10 2.50 -12.69
CA ARG A 210 -22.25 3.95 -12.73
C ARG A 210 -21.49 4.50 -13.93
N ASP A 211 -22.13 5.32 -14.76
CA ASP A 211 -21.43 6.00 -15.85
C ASP A 211 -20.68 7.26 -15.38
N LEU A 212 -20.11 8.02 -16.33
CA LEU A 212 -19.41 9.27 -16.05
C LEU A 212 -20.35 10.45 -15.72
N ALA A 213 -21.64 10.35 -16.03
CA ALA A 213 -22.65 11.32 -15.61
C ALA A 213 -23.11 11.08 -14.16
N GLY A 214 -22.76 9.93 -13.58
CA GLY A 214 -23.18 9.51 -12.25
C GLY A 214 -24.46 8.67 -12.26
N GLU A 215 -25.02 8.39 -13.43
CA GLU A 215 -26.23 7.59 -13.60
C GLU A 215 -25.94 6.13 -13.28
N ILE A 216 -26.85 5.50 -12.53
CA ILE A 216 -26.73 4.10 -12.12
C ILE A 216 -27.61 3.25 -13.01
N TYR A 217 -27.00 2.22 -13.60
CA TYR A 217 -27.67 1.22 -14.40
C TYR A 217 -27.60 -0.13 -13.72
N SER A 218 -28.67 -0.91 -13.86
CA SER A 218 -28.74 -2.31 -13.44
C SER A 218 -29.18 -3.14 -14.63
N PHE A 219 -28.39 -4.15 -14.97
CA PHE A 219 -28.64 -5.02 -16.12
C PHE A 219 -28.74 -6.48 -15.67
N GLU A 220 -29.72 -7.19 -16.21
CA GLU A 220 -29.74 -8.67 -16.20
C GLU A 220 -28.77 -9.17 -17.26
N LYS A 221 -27.78 -9.97 -16.86
CA LYS A 221 -26.72 -10.45 -17.77
C LYS A 221 -27.27 -11.35 -18.88
N GLY A 222 -28.40 -12.01 -18.66
CA GLY A 222 -29.08 -12.83 -19.66
C GLY A 222 -29.62 -12.04 -20.85
N ASP A 223 -29.87 -10.75 -20.66
CA ASP A 223 -30.45 -9.86 -21.68
C ASP A 223 -29.39 -9.03 -22.42
N LEU A 224 -28.11 -9.18 -22.04
CA LEU A 224 -27.01 -8.44 -22.63
C LEU A 224 -26.51 -9.11 -23.91
N LEU A 225 -26.31 -8.30 -24.96
CA LEU A 225 -25.62 -8.72 -26.17
C LEU A 225 -24.13 -8.96 -25.90
N SER A 226 -23.52 -8.11 -25.05
CA SER A 226 -22.19 -8.37 -24.51
C SER A 226 -21.96 -7.70 -23.16
N TYR A 227 -21.07 -8.29 -22.37
CA TYR A 227 -20.62 -7.76 -21.10
C TYR A 227 -19.12 -8.00 -20.95
N GLU A 228 -18.35 -6.92 -20.89
CA GLU A 228 -16.90 -6.95 -20.83
C GLU A 228 -16.37 -6.24 -19.59
N LYS A 229 -15.39 -6.87 -18.93
CA LYS A 229 -14.55 -6.24 -17.90
C LYS A 229 -13.35 -5.62 -18.61
N ALA A 230 -13.29 -4.30 -18.66
CA ALA A 230 -12.25 -3.57 -19.39
C ALA A 230 -10.93 -3.54 -18.58
N LEU A 231 -10.22 -4.67 -18.55
CA LEU A 231 -8.98 -4.84 -17.81
C LEU A 231 -7.91 -3.83 -18.25
N GLY A 232 -7.22 -3.22 -17.29
CA GLY A 232 -6.22 -2.18 -17.54
C GLY A 232 -6.79 -0.84 -18.04
N HIS A 233 -8.11 -0.71 -18.18
CA HIS A 233 -8.76 0.52 -18.60
C HIS A 233 -9.20 1.37 -17.41
N SER A 234 -8.83 2.65 -17.43
CA SER A 234 -9.24 3.65 -16.43
C SER A 234 -10.19 4.66 -17.05
N LEU A 235 -11.28 4.95 -16.35
CA LEU A 235 -12.17 6.08 -16.64
C LEU A 235 -11.60 7.41 -16.16
N MET A 236 -10.72 7.40 -15.16
CA MET A 236 -9.96 8.58 -14.76
C MET A 236 -8.96 8.92 -15.89
N PRO A 237 -9.00 10.14 -16.45
CA PRO A 237 -8.05 10.57 -17.47
C PRO A 237 -6.66 10.82 -16.85
N GLY A 238 -5.62 10.73 -17.67
CA GLY A 238 -4.29 11.21 -17.27
C GLY A 238 -4.25 12.74 -17.38
N TYR A 239 -3.81 13.42 -16.33
CA TYR A 239 -3.90 14.88 -16.23
C TYR A 239 -2.71 15.64 -16.83
N ASN A 240 -1.71 14.96 -17.41
CA ASN A 240 -0.53 15.63 -18.02
C ASN A 240 -0.87 16.57 -19.18
N SER A 241 -2.04 16.40 -19.82
CA SER A 241 -2.50 17.30 -20.89
C SER A 241 -3.27 18.52 -20.38
N VAL A 242 -3.61 18.55 -19.09
CA VAL A 242 -4.43 19.61 -18.46
C VAL A 242 -3.63 20.38 -17.41
N LEU A 243 -2.76 19.68 -16.67
CA LEU A 243 -1.93 20.22 -15.61
C LEU A 243 -0.47 20.25 -16.04
N ASN A 244 0.24 21.31 -15.67
CA ASN A 244 1.69 21.35 -15.74
C ASN A 244 2.33 20.68 -14.51
N GLU A 245 3.66 20.46 -14.54
CA GLU A 245 4.40 19.77 -13.47
C GLU A 245 4.17 20.40 -12.08
N THR A 246 4.23 21.72 -11.97
CA THR A 246 4.00 22.43 -10.71
C THR A 246 2.58 22.23 -10.18
N GLN A 247 1.57 22.24 -11.06
CA GLN A 247 0.18 21.96 -10.67
C GLN A 247 0.02 20.51 -10.21
N ILE A 248 0.72 19.57 -10.84
CA ILE A 248 0.73 18.16 -10.42
C ILE A 248 1.41 18.03 -9.05
N ASP A 249 2.57 18.64 -8.82
CA ASP A 249 3.24 18.66 -7.52
C ASP A 249 2.36 19.24 -6.41
N ASN A 250 1.69 20.35 -6.71
CA ASN A 250 0.78 21.01 -5.78
C ASN A 250 -0.42 20.11 -5.43
N VAL A 251 -1.12 19.54 -6.42
CA VAL A 251 -2.28 18.68 -6.14
C VAL A 251 -1.87 17.38 -5.41
N VAL A 252 -0.70 16.81 -5.73
CA VAL A 252 -0.15 15.67 -4.98
C VAL A 252 0.08 16.07 -3.52
N SER A 253 0.67 17.23 -3.26
CA SER A 253 0.90 17.74 -1.89
C SER A 253 -0.40 17.98 -1.14
N TYR A 254 -1.42 18.51 -1.82
CA TYR A 254 -2.75 18.64 -1.25
C TYR A 254 -3.32 17.28 -0.83
N LEU A 255 -3.29 16.28 -1.73
CA LEU A 255 -3.77 14.93 -1.44
C LEU A 255 -2.98 14.25 -0.30
N MET A 256 -1.66 14.47 -0.21
CA MET A 256 -0.84 13.99 0.92
C MET A 256 -1.22 14.62 2.25
N SER A 257 -1.71 15.86 2.24
CA SER A 257 -2.14 16.56 3.46
C SER A 257 -3.48 16.06 4.02
N LEU A 258 -4.26 15.32 3.20
CA LEU A 258 -5.55 14.74 3.59
C LEU A 258 -5.37 13.54 4.53
N LYS A 259 -5.82 13.70 5.78
CA LYS A 259 -5.69 12.71 6.86
C LYS A 259 -7.00 12.44 7.56
#